data_AF-A0A316YYK0-F1
#
_entry.id   AF-A0A316YYK0-F1
#
_cell.length_a   1.000
_cell.length_b   1.000
_cell.length_c   1.000
_cell.angle_alpha   90.00
_cell.angle_beta   90.00
_cell.angle_gamma   90.00
#
_symmetry.space_group_name_H-M   'P 1'
#
loop_
_entity.id
_entity.type
_entity.pdbx_description
1 polymer ?
#
loop_
_entity_poly.entity_id
_entity_poly.type
_entity_poly.pdbx_seq_one_letter_code
_entity_poly.pdbx_strand_id
1 'polypeptide(L)'
;MKVYQRETMRRMIKSHLDEDQRLSSEADILFFLAYQLFLRRLADEARVRMQYDAAAGITSSKRSMSKRHVVGAVQFILRRSARLATSNATRRRRS
;
A
#
# COMPACT_ATOMS: atom_id res chain seq x y z
N MET A 1 -14.94 0.09 -15.64
CA MET A 1 -15.04 -0.26 -14.20
C MET A 1 -13.82 -1.11 -13.85
N LYS A 2 -13.03 -0.79 -12.83
CA LYS A 2 -11.93 -1.69 -12.39
C LYS A 2 -12.59 -2.96 -11.85
N VAL A 3 -12.50 -4.06 -12.59
CA VAL A 3 -13.12 -5.33 -12.21
C VAL A 3 -12.42 -5.83 -10.96
N TYR A 4 -13.14 -5.85 -9.85
CA TYR A 4 -12.68 -6.49 -8.63
C TYR A 4 -12.68 -8.00 -8.86
N GLN A 5 -11.49 -8.58 -9.07
CA GLN A 5 -11.33 -10.02 -9.22
C GLN A 5 -11.33 -10.69 -7.84
N ARG A 6 -12.54 -10.94 -7.32
CA ARG A 6 -12.76 -11.49 -5.98
C ARG A 6 -12.04 -12.80 -5.73
N GLU A 7 -12.04 -13.70 -6.72
CA GLU A 7 -11.39 -15.01 -6.59
C GLU A 7 -9.87 -14.89 -6.47
N THR A 8 -9.24 -14.08 -7.34
CA THR A 8 -7.81 -13.79 -7.28
C THR A 8 -7.43 -13.20 -5.93
N MET A 9 -8.20 -12.22 -5.43
CA MET A 9 -7.97 -11.61 -4.13
C MET A 9 -8.06 -12.65 -3.00
N ARG A 10 -9.09 -13.50 -3.00
CA ARG A 10 -9.24 -14.55 -1.98
C ARG A 10 -8.10 -15.58 -2.02
N ARG A 11 -7.64 -15.99 -3.21
CA ARG A 11 -6.48 -16.89 -3.36
C ARG A 11 -5.20 -16.25 -2.81
N MET A 12 -4.95 -14.98 -3.14
CA MET A 12 -3.79 -14.24 -2.64
C MET A 12 -3.85 -14.05 -1.12
N ILE A 13 -5.00 -13.74 -0.53
CA ILE A 13 -5.11 -13.59 0.93
C ILE A 13 -4.85 -14.94 1.60
N LYS A 14 -5.51 -16.01 1.13
CA LYS A 14 -5.38 -17.36 1.70
C LYS A 14 -3.94 -17.89 1.64
N SER A 15 -3.14 -17.54 0.65
CA SER A 15 -1.75 -17.97 0.57
C SER A 15 -0.83 -17.35 1.65
N HIS A 16 -1.33 -16.39 2.42
CA HIS A 16 -0.62 -15.73 3.52
C HIS A 16 -1.27 -16.01 4.89
N LEU A 17 -2.32 -16.84 4.93
CA LEU A 17 -2.97 -17.26 6.17
C LEU A 17 -2.41 -18.62 6.60
N ASP A 18 -2.28 -18.81 7.91
CA ASP A 18 -1.98 -20.13 8.47
C ASP A 18 -3.16 -21.09 8.26
N GLU A 19 -2.93 -22.41 8.32
CA GLU A 19 -3.96 -23.43 8.02
C GLU A 19 -5.24 -23.29 8.88
N ASP A 20 -5.10 -22.78 10.11
CA ASP A 20 -6.21 -22.59 11.04
C ASP A 20 -7.00 -21.28 10.81
N GLN A 21 -6.47 -20.36 9.99
CA GLN A 21 -7.07 -19.05 9.77
C GLN A 21 -8.08 -19.07 8.62
N ARG A 22 -9.32 -18.67 8.92
CA ARG A 22 -10.40 -18.59 7.93
C ARG A 22 -10.71 -17.16 7.55
N LEU A 23 -10.85 -16.91 6.24
CA LEU A 23 -11.26 -15.62 5.71
C LEU A 23 -12.80 -15.51 5.70
N SER A 24 -13.33 -14.46 6.32
CA SER A 24 -14.78 -14.13 6.29
C SER A 24 -15.29 -13.89 4.85
N SER A 25 -16.60 -13.99 4.66
CA SER A 25 -17.30 -13.80 3.37
C SER A 25 -17.01 -12.45 2.74
N GLU A 26 -17.07 -11.35 3.50
CA GLU A 26 -16.82 -9.99 2.96
C GLU A 26 -15.41 -9.46 3.22
N ALA A 27 -14.55 -10.20 3.93
CA ALA A 27 -13.21 -9.71 4.27
C ALA A 27 -12.41 -9.33 3.01
N ASP A 28 -12.62 -10.05 1.91
CA ASP A 28 -11.97 -9.78 0.62
C ASP A 28 -12.24 -8.35 0.08
N ILE A 29 -13.43 -7.78 0.33
CA ILE A 29 -13.79 -6.42 -0.06
C ILE A 29 -12.97 -5.40 0.75
N LEU A 30 -12.82 -5.63 2.05
CA LEU A 30 -12.02 -4.76 2.92
C LEU A 30 -10.55 -4.81 2.55
N PHE A 31 -10.02 -5.99 2.22
CA PHE A 31 -8.67 -6.13 1.68
C PHE A 31 -8.49 -5.37 0.37
N PHE A 32 -9.46 -5.44 -0.54
CA PHE A 32 -9.41 -4.69 -1.79
C PHE A 32 -9.45 -3.17 -1.56
N LEU A 33 -10.31 -2.69 -0.65
CA LEU A 33 -10.34 -1.29 -0.27
C LEU A 33 -9.00 -0.84 0.32
N ALA A 34 -8.44 -1.62 1.25
CA ALA A 34 -7.13 -1.35 1.84
C ALA A 34 -6.04 -1.30 0.76
N TYR A 35 -6.08 -2.22 -0.22
CA TYR A 35 -5.17 -2.24 -1.36
C TYR A 35 -5.30 -0.99 -2.25
N GLN A 36 -6.53 -0.55 -2.56
CA GLN A 36 -6.75 0.69 -3.33
C GLN A 36 -6.24 1.92 -2.57
N LEU A 37 -6.48 1.99 -1.26
CA LEU A 37 -5.97 3.07 -0.41
C LEU A 37 -4.44 3.07 -0.35
N PHE A 38 -3.84 1.88 -0.26
CA PHE A 38 -2.39 1.71 -0.33
C PHE A 38 -1.84 2.22 -1.67
N LEU A 39 -2.41 1.80 -2.80
CA LEU A 39 -1.98 2.25 -4.14
C LEU A 39 -2.13 3.75 -4.33
N ARG A 40 -3.23 4.35 -3.83
CA ARG A 40 -3.43 5.81 -3.89
C ARG A 40 -2.32 6.54 -3.14
N ARG A 41 -2.05 6.15 -1.90
CA ARG A 41 -0.98 6.75 -1.08
C ARG A 41 0.40 6.56 -1.71
N LEU A 42 0.64 5.38 -2.28
CA LEU A 42 1.88 5.07 -2.99
C LEU A 42 2.07 5.98 -4.21
N ALA A 43 1.02 6.17 -5.01
CA ALA A 43 1.06 7.03 -6.18
C ALA A 43 1.31 8.50 -5.80
N ASP A 44 0.67 8.99 -4.74
CA ASP A 44 0.85 10.36 -4.26
C ASP A 44 2.30 10.59 -3.75
N GLU A 45 2.83 9.67 -2.95
CA GLU A 45 4.23 9.74 -2.47
C GLU A 45 5.24 9.63 -3.62
N ALA A 46 4.99 8.76 -4.61
CA ALA A 46 5.86 8.63 -5.77
C ALA A 46 5.86 9.90 -6.64
N ARG A 47 4.73 10.59 -6.76
CA ARG A 47 4.63 11.90 -7.43
C ARG A 47 5.42 12.97 -6.69
N VAL A 48 5.29 13.03 -5.36
CA VAL A 48 6.06 13.97 -4.53
C VAL A 48 7.56 13.78 -4.71
N ARG A 49 8.03 12.53 -4.68
CA ARG A 49 9.46 12.20 -4.94
C ARG A 49 9.91 12.61 -6.34
N MET A 50 9.08 12.35 -7.35
CA MET A 50 9.34 12.79 -8.72
C MET A 50 9.45 14.32 -8.82
N GLN A 51 8.60 15.06 -8.10
CA GLN A 51 8.64 16.52 -8.04
C GLN A 51 9.90 17.04 -7.34
N TYR A 52 10.34 16.39 -6.26
CA TYR A 52 11.62 16.73 -5.61
C TYR A 52 12.81 16.53 -6.56
N ASP A 53 12.86 15.39 -7.27
CA ASP A 53 13.92 15.14 -8.26
C ASP A 53 13.89 16.16 -9.41
N ALA A 54 12.69 16.54 -9.87
CA ALA A 54 12.50 17.55 -10.90
C ALA A 54 12.98 18.94 -10.43
N ALA A 55 12.73 19.29 -9.16
CA ALA A 55 13.20 20.53 -8.52
C ALA A 55 14.72 20.53 -8.31
N ALA A 56 15.31 19.37 -8.03
CA ALA A 56 16.77 19.18 -7.95
C ALA A 56 17.48 19.18 -9.32
N GLY A 57 16.76 19.47 -10.41
CA GLY A 57 17.33 19.60 -11.75
C GLY A 57 17.39 18.31 -12.57
N ILE A 58 16.86 17.19 -12.06
CA ILE A 58 16.88 15.92 -12.81
C ILE A 58 15.81 15.96 -13.92
N THR A 59 16.26 16.18 -15.15
CA THR A 59 15.39 16.50 -16.30
C THR A 59 14.42 15.36 -16.64
N SER A 60 14.83 14.11 -16.44
CA SER A 60 13.99 12.93 -16.71
C SER A 60 12.76 12.85 -15.79
N SER A 61 12.88 13.33 -14.54
CA SER A 61 11.79 13.34 -13.56
C SER A 61 10.73 14.40 -13.83
N LYS A 62 10.96 15.36 -14.74
CA LYS A 62 9.92 16.33 -15.16
C LYS A 62 8.85 15.71 -16.04
N ARG A 63 9.17 14.62 -16.76
CA ARG A 63 8.30 14.03 -17.79
C ARG A 63 7.74 12.68 -17.39
N SER A 64 8.50 11.88 -16.62
CA SER A 64 8.10 10.50 -16.32
C SER A 64 8.53 10.05 -14.94
N MET A 65 7.69 9.20 -14.35
CA MET A 65 7.98 8.54 -13.08
C MET A 65 8.90 7.34 -13.34
N SER A 66 10.07 7.34 -12.69
CA SER A 66 11.02 6.23 -12.76
C SER A 66 10.85 5.27 -11.58
N LYS A 67 11.45 4.07 -11.71
CA LYS A 67 11.42 3.02 -10.68
C LYS A 67 11.90 3.50 -9.31
N ARG A 68 12.90 4.40 -9.26
CA ARG A 68 13.43 4.92 -7.98
C ARG A 68 12.39 5.71 -7.18
N HIS A 69 11.50 6.47 -7.85
CA HIS A 69 10.45 7.21 -7.15
C HIS A 69 9.45 6.24 -6.49
N VAL A 70 9.08 5.18 -7.22
CA VAL A 70 8.15 4.15 -6.73
C VAL A 70 8.78 3.34 -5.61
N VAL A 71 10.02 2.86 -5.76
CA VAL A 71 10.72 2.08 -4.73
C VAL A 71 10.88 2.89 -3.44
N GLY A 72 11.30 4.15 -3.55
CA GLY A 72 11.39 5.05 -2.39
C GLY A 72 10.04 5.27 -1.73
N ALA A 73 8.98 5.44 -2.53
CA ALA A 73 7.62 5.61 -2.02
C ALA A 73 7.11 4.36 -1.29
N VAL A 74 7.34 3.16 -1.82
CA VAL A 74 6.96 1.89 -1.17
C VAL A 74 7.63 1.78 0.20
N GLN A 75 8.93 2.02 0.30
CA GLN A 75 9.66 1.94 1.56
C GLN A 75 9.08 2.89 2.61
N PHE A 76 8.72 4.11 2.20
CA PHE A 76 8.11 5.09 3.10
C PHE A 76 6.71 4.67 3.56
N ILE A 77 5.83 4.27 2.63
CA ILE A 77 4.45 3.88 2.95
C ILE A 77 4.39 2.61 3.82
N LEU A 78 5.24 1.61 3.56
CA LEU A 78 5.30 0.39 4.36
C LEU A 78 5.78 0.69 5.79
N ARG A 79 6.85 1.48 5.94
CA ARG A 79 7.33 1.91 7.28
C ARG A 79 6.26 2.68 8.05
N ARG A 80 5.53 3.58 7.37
CA ARG A 80 4.44 4.35 7.98
C ARG A 80 3.30 3.43 8.41
N SER A 81 2.91 2.47 7.57
CA SER A 81 1.85 1.51 7.87
C SER A 81 2.20 0.61 9.06
N ALA A 82 3.45 0.15 9.15
CA ALA A 82 3.95 -0.63 10.28
C ALA A 82 3.88 0.16 11.61
N ARG A 83 4.28 1.44 11.61
CA ARG A 83 4.19 2.32 12.80
C ARG A 83 2.76 2.55 13.26
N LEU A 84 1.81 2.69 12.32
CA LEU A 84 0.40 2.86 12.67
C LEU A 84 -0.18 1.58 13.28
N ALA A 85 0.22 0.42 12.77
CA ALA A 85 -0.20 -0.87 13.32
C ALA A 85 0.30 -1.05 14.77
N THR A 86 1.57 -0.72 15.05
CA THR A 86 2.12 -0.82 16.41
C THR A 86 1.46 0.17 17.37
N SER A 87 1.27 1.44 16.96
CA SER A 87 0.61 2.45 17.80
C SER A 87 -0.82 2.06 18.18
N ASN A 88 -1.59 1.48 17.26
CA ASN A 88 -2.95 1.03 17.53
C ASN A 88 -2.98 -0.19 18.47
N ALA A 89 -2.02 -1.10 18.33
CA ALA A 89 -1.87 -2.25 19.24
C ALA A 89 -1.54 -1.80 20.67
N THR A 90 -0.65 -0.81 20.85
CA THR A 90 -0.31 -0.26 22.17
C THR A 90 -1.51 0.45 22.81
N ARG A 91 -2.32 1.17 22.03
CA ARG A 91 -3.52 1.87 22.52
C ARG A 91 -4.60 0.89 23.01
N ARG A 92 -4.81 -0.23 22.29
CA ARG A 92 -5.77 -1.28 22.68
C ARG A 92 -5.38 -2.04 23.96
N ARG A 93 -4.10 -2.11 24.32
CA ARG A 93 -3.66 -2.73 25.58
C ARG A 93 -3.87 -1.85 26.82
N ARG A 94 -4.20 -0.57 26.63
CA ARG A 94 -4.40 0.41 27.71
C ARG A 94 -5.86 0.77 27.97
N SER A 95 -6.78 0.26 27.15
CA SER A 95 -8.24 0.37 27.31
C SER A 95 -8.79 -0.93 27.86
#